data_AF-A0A1G1I3U0-F1
#
_entry.id   AF-A0A1G1I3U0-F1
#
_cell.length_a   1.000
_cell.length_b   1.000
_cell.length_c   1.000
_cell.angle_alpha   90.00
_cell.angle_beta   90.00
_cell.angle_gamma   90.00
#
_symmetry.space_group_name_H-M   'P 1'
#
loop_
_entity.id
_entity.type
_entity.pdbx_description
1 polymer ?
#
loop_
_entity_poly.entity_id
_entity_poly.type
_entity_poly.pdbx_seq_one_letter_code
_entity_poly.pdbx_strand_id
1 'polypeptide(L)'
;MACDFLVSVTASFRMVYVLVVIEIGSRKIVHCGVTSNPTAGWTTQRLREAIPWEHPYRFLIHDRDSIFSEALDRSVANMGIRVLKTPVRAPKANAYCERVIGTIRRECLDFLIPISENHVRMILGEWISHYNRGRPHSSLGPGIPEPPEGLPVELQSHRHRLPKEARIAVKPILGGLHHEYRLEKLAA
;
A
#
# COMPACT_ATOMS: atom_id res chain seq x y z
N MET A 1 7.27 0.99 11.07
CA MET A 1 6.77 1.35 9.72
C MET A 1 7.93 1.88 8.90
N ALA A 2 7.75 1.92 7.58
CA ALA A 2 8.61 2.64 6.66
C ALA A 2 7.76 3.55 5.77
N CYS A 3 8.31 4.67 5.32
CA CYS A 3 7.69 5.49 4.31
C CYS A 3 8.71 6.04 3.32
N ASP A 4 8.21 6.40 2.15
CA ASP A 4 8.99 7.02 1.08
C ASP A 4 8.05 7.64 0.04
N PHE A 5 8.62 8.42 -0.87
CA PHE A 5 7.91 9.03 -1.98
C PHE A 5 8.20 8.33 -3.30
N LEU A 6 7.19 8.29 -4.16
CA LEU A 6 7.38 8.03 -5.59
C LEU A 6 6.72 9.14 -6.41
N VAL A 7 7.26 9.39 -7.60
CA VAL A 7 6.71 10.37 -8.55
C VAL A 7 5.94 9.66 -9.65
N SER A 8 4.73 10.14 -9.95
CA SER A 8 3.93 9.82 -11.12
C SER A 8 3.78 11.06 -11.99
N VAL A 9 3.57 10.88 -13.30
CA VAL A 9 3.42 11.96 -14.27
C VAL A 9 2.06 11.84 -14.93
N THR A 10 1.30 12.93 -14.96
CA THR A 10 -0.01 12.96 -15.62
C THR A 10 0.11 13.07 -17.14
N ALA A 11 -0.98 12.83 -17.86
CA ALA A 11 -1.10 13.08 -19.31
C ALA A 11 -0.74 14.52 -19.71
N SER A 12 -0.92 15.47 -18.78
CA SER A 12 -0.55 16.88 -18.92
C SER A 12 0.88 17.20 -18.45
N PHE A 13 1.73 16.17 -18.29
CA PHE A 13 3.12 16.27 -17.84
C PHE A 13 3.31 16.94 -16.47
N ARG A 14 2.29 16.89 -15.59
CA ARG A 14 2.42 17.38 -14.22
C ARG A 14 2.99 16.29 -13.33
N MET A 15 3.97 16.66 -12.53
CA MET A 15 4.52 15.78 -11.50
C MET A 15 3.54 15.70 -10.32
N VAL A 16 3.23 14.47 -9.92
CA VAL A 16 2.43 14.16 -8.75
C VAL A 16 3.25 13.25 -7.85
N TYR A 17 3.34 13.64 -6.58
CA TYR A 17 4.07 12.92 -5.55
C TYR A 17 3.10 12.04 -4.77
N VAL A 18 3.55 10.82 -4.50
CA VAL A 18 2.78 9.83 -3.76
C VAL A 18 3.62 9.39 -2.56
N LEU A 19 3.15 9.74 -1.37
CA LEU A 19 3.70 9.23 -0.11
C LEU A 19 3.12 7.84 0.13
N VAL A 20 3.99 6.84 0.30
CA VAL A 20 3.61 5.48 0.69
C VAL A 20 4.07 5.23 2.11
N VAL A 21 3.17 4.73 2.96
CA VAL A 21 3.51 4.29 4.32
C VAL A 21 3.14 2.82 4.46
N ILE A 22 4.12 2.00 4.87
CA ILE A 22 3.97 0.56 4.99
C ILE A 22 4.31 0.07 6.40
N GLU A 23 3.52 -0.89 6.88
CA GLU A 23 3.87 -1.72 8.03
C GLU A 23 4.78 -2.87 7.58
N ILE A 24 5.99 -2.94 8.13
CA ILE A 24 7.02 -3.89 7.69
C ILE A 24 6.65 -5.35 8.01
N GLY A 25 6.02 -5.62 9.16
CA GLY A 25 5.69 -6.97 9.59
C GLY A 25 4.65 -7.63 8.69
N SER A 26 3.48 -7.00 8.58
CA SER A 26 2.32 -7.49 7.80
C SER A 26 2.43 -7.23 6.30
N ARG A 27 3.32 -6.33 5.87
CA ARG A 27 3.37 -5.75 4.52
C ARG A 27 2.17 -4.93 4.14
N LYS A 28 1.31 -4.56 5.09
CA LYS A 28 0.16 -3.71 4.84
C LYS A 28 0.62 -2.31 4.45
N ILE A 29 0.10 -1.80 3.33
CA ILE A 29 0.15 -0.37 3.04
C ILE A 29 -0.89 0.28 3.95
N VAL A 30 -0.42 1.01 4.96
CA VAL A 30 -1.29 1.62 5.97
C VAL A 30 -1.85 2.96 5.49
N HIS A 31 -1.12 3.65 4.62
CA HIS A 31 -1.55 4.93 4.08
C HIS A 31 -0.88 5.22 2.73
N CYS A 32 -1.60 5.95 1.89
CA CYS A 32 -1.08 6.48 0.63
C CYS A 32 -1.65 7.88 0.40
N GLY A 33 -0.77 8.88 0.36
CA GLY A 33 -1.13 10.27 0.14
C GLY A 33 -0.68 10.72 -1.24
N VAL A 34 -1.54 11.44 -1.97
CA VAL A 34 -1.23 11.97 -3.32
C VAL A 34 -1.29 13.49 -3.28
N THR A 35 -0.26 14.16 -3.81
CA THR A 35 -0.20 15.62 -3.90
C THR A 35 0.72 16.11 -5.03
N SER A 36 0.41 17.26 -5.59
CA SER A 36 1.29 18.00 -6.50
C SER A 36 2.31 18.89 -5.74
N ASN A 37 2.16 19.05 -4.42
CA ASN A 37 3.01 19.93 -3.60
C ASN A 37 3.40 19.26 -2.25
N PRO A 38 4.45 18.42 -2.25
CA PRO A 38 4.84 17.60 -1.10
C PRO A 38 5.60 18.43 -0.05
N THR A 39 4.87 19.16 0.79
CA THR A 39 5.48 19.93 1.89
C THR A 39 5.63 19.10 3.16
N ALA A 40 6.59 19.45 4.03
CA ALA A 40 6.74 18.80 5.33
C ALA A 40 5.45 18.85 6.19
N GLY A 41 4.70 19.95 6.12
CA GLY A 41 3.41 20.09 6.80
C GLY A 41 2.36 19.12 6.26
N TRP A 42 2.26 19.00 4.93
CA TRP A 42 1.40 18.01 4.28
C TRP A 42 1.80 16.58 4.67
N THR A 43 3.09 16.24 4.63
CA THR A 43 3.60 14.91 4.98
C THR A 43 3.32 14.58 6.45
N THR A 44 3.49 15.55 7.36
CA THR A 44 3.14 15.39 8.77
C THR A 44 1.66 15.07 8.97
N GLN A 45 0.78 15.76 8.24
CA GLN A 45 -0.66 15.48 8.31
C GLN A 45 -0.99 14.09 7.78
N ARG A 46 -0.38 13.65 6.68
CA ARG A 46 -0.58 12.30 6.14
C ARG A 46 -0.07 11.21 7.10
N LEU A 47 1.06 11.43 7.78
CA LEU A 47 1.55 10.53 8.81
C LEU A 47 0.61 10.45 10.01
N ARG A 48 0.03 11.58 10.43
CA ARG A 48 -1.00 11.60 11.49
C ARG A 48 -2.26 10.82 11.10
N GLU A 49 -2.66 10.88 9.84
CA GLU A 49 -3.78 10.07 9.32
C GLU A 49 -3.43 8.57 9.21
N ALA A 50 -2.15 8.24 8.99
CA ALA A 50 -1.67 6.87 8.93
C ALA A 50 -1.53 6.21 10.31
N ILE A 51 -1.28 7.02 11.35
CA ILE A 51 -0.95 6.55 12.70
C ILE A 51 -2.15 6.81 13.62
N PRO A 52 -2.92 5.78 14.01
CA PRO A 52 -4.01 5.94 14.96
C PRO A 52 -3.48 6.35 16.33
N TRP A 53 -4.32 6.99 17.16
CA TRP A 53 -3.92 7.43 18.50
C TRP A 53 -3.40 6.28 19.37
N GLU A 54 -4.11 5.15 19.36
CA GLU A 54 -3.64 3.90 19.95
C GLU A 54 -2.94 3.07 18.88
N HIS A 55 -1.61 2.98 18.94
CA HIS A 55 -0.82 2.24 17.97
C HIS A 55 0.31 1.40 18.62
N PRO A 56 0.71 0.27 18.00
CA PRO A 56 1.86 -0.52 18.46
C PRO A 56 3.20 -0.04 17.87
N TYR A 57 3.19 0.95 16.97
CA TYR A 57 4.38 1.38 16.22
C TYR A 57 5.44 2.04 17.10
N ARG A 58 6.68 1.56 17.00
CA ARG A 58 7.84 2.12 17.73
C ARG A 58 8.79 2.94 16.86
N PHE A 59 8.85 2.60 15.57
CA PHE A 59 9.82 3.16 14.64
C PHE A 59 9.17 3.57 13.32
N LEU A 60 9.63 4.68 12.75
CA LEU A 60 9.37 5.08 11.37
C LEU A 60 10.70 5.19 10.63
N ILE A 61 10.87 4.41 9.55
CA ILE A 61 12.01 4.50 8.66
C ILE A 61 11.64 5.39 7.48
N HIS A 62 12.48 6.37 7.16
CA HIS A 62 12.39 7.12 5.91
C HIS A 62 13.80 7.56 5.46
N ASP A 63 13.92 8.04 4.24
CA ASP A 63 15.20 8.48 3.68
C ASP A 63 15.60 9.88 4.18
N ARG A 64 16.57 10.53 3.53
CA ARG A 64 17.06 11.85 3.94
C ARG A 64 16.57 12.96 3.00
N ASP A 65 15.51 12.72 2.23
CA ASP A 65 14.94 13.75 1.36
C ASP A 65 14.54 15.00 2.16
N SER A 66 14.67 16.18 1.54
CA SER A 66 14.44 17.47 2.17
C SER A 66 12.98 17.69 2.61
N ILE A 67 12.03 16.95 2.02
CA ILE A 67 10.64 16.90 2.46
C ILE A 67 10.54 16.39 3.91
N PHE A 68 11.42 15.46 4.30
CA PHE A 68 11.53 14.93 5.66
C PHE A 68 12.40 15.84 6.56
N SER A 69 11.85 17.02 6.85
CA SER A 69 12.50 18.03 7.70
C SER A 69 12.59 17.61 9.18
N GLU A 70 13.49 18.25 9.94
CA GLU A 70 13.57 18.03 11.39
C GLU A 70 12.28 18.37 12.14
N ALA A 71 11.48 19.32 11.64
CA ALA A 71 10.19 19.65 12.21
C ALA A 71 9.18 18.50 12.06
N LEU A 72 9.25 17.79 10.94
CA LEU A 72 8.49 16.56 10.73
C LEU A 72 8.97 15.47 11.70
N ASP A 73 10.29 15.29 11.85
CA ASP A 73 10.84 14.29 12.78
C ASP A 73 10.36 14.53 14.23
N ARG A 74 10.35 15.79 14.67
CA ARG A 74 9.81 16.18 15.98
C ARG A 74 8.33 15.89 16.10
N SER A 75 7.56 16.14 15.04
CA SER A 75 6.13 15.84 15.02
C SER A 75 5.86 14.33 15.13
N VAL A 76 6.69 13.50 14.48
CA VAL A 76 6.62 12.04 14.61
C VAL A 76 7.04 11.56 16.00
N ALA A 77 8.09 12.17 16.57
CA ALA A 77 8.52 11.88 17.94
C ALA A 77 7.43 12.22 18.98
N ASN A 78 6.68 13.31 18.77
CA ASN A 78 5.54 13.69 19.62
C ASN A 78 4.36 12.68 19.53
N MET A 79 4.30 11.88 18.47
CA MET A 79 3.37 10.74 18.36
C MET A 79 3.93 9.49 19.06
N GLY A 80 5.04 9.57 19.78
CA GLY A 80 5.65 8.43 20.47
C GLY A 80 6.44 7.49 19.55
N ILE A 81 6.75 7.91 18.32
CA ILE A 81 7.47 7.10 17.33
C ILE A 81 8.88 7.62 17.13
N ARG A 82 9.88 6.74 17.23
CA ARG A 82 11.27 7.09 16.94
C ARG A 82 11.54 7.06 15.44
N VAL A 83 12.01 8.17 14.89
CA VAL A 83 12.45 8.26 13.50
C VAL A 83 13.82 7.61 13.32
N LEU A 84 13.95 6.77 12.29
CA LEU A 84 15.18 6.12 11.86
C LEU A 84 15.48 6.52 10.41
N LYS A 85 16.40 7.47 10.22
CA LYS A 85 16.83 7.89 8.89
C LYS A 85 17.73 6.83 8.26
N THR A 86 17.53 6.54 6.98
CA THR A 86 18.46 5.66 6.28
C THR A 86 19.89 6.22 6.27
N PRO A 87 20.92 5.35 6.28
CA PRO A 87 22.28 5.78 6.02
C PRO A 87 22.39 6.42 4.64
N VAL A 88 23.30 7.38 4.50
CA VAL A 88 23.55 8.05 3.22
C VAL A 88 23.95 7.02 2.16
N ARG A 89 23.27 7.03 1.01
CA ARG A 89 23.50 6.10 -0.12
C ARG A 89 23.26 4.62 0.22
N ALA A 90 22.35 4.32 1.14
CA ALA A 90 21.96 2.96 1.51
C ALA A 90 20.48 2.65 1.18
N PRO A 91 20.10 2.49 -0.11
CA PRO A 91 18.70 2.24 -0.49
C PRO A 91 18.14 0.96 0.14
N LYS A 92 18.99 -0.03 0.42
CA LYS A 92 18.59 -1.28 1.10
C LYS A 92 18.07 -1.05 2.53
N ALA A 93 18.39 0.08 3.17
CA ALA A 93 17.88 0.40 4.51
C ALA A 93 16.37 0.72 4.50
N ASN A 94 15.79 1.08 3.35
CA ASN A 94 14.34 1.25 3.14
C ASN A 94 13.74 0.17 2.22
N ALA A 95 14.39 -1.00 2.12
CA ALA A 95 14.07 -2.01 1.10
C ALA A 95 12.59 -2.43 1.06
N TYR A 96 11.88 -2.38 2.19
CA TYR A 96 10.47 -2.74 2.24
C TYR A 96 9.56 -1.71 1.58
N CYS A 97 9.79 -0.42 1.83
CA CYS A 97 9.03 0.63 1.18
C CYS A 97 9.38 0.68 -0.32
N GLU A 98 10.68 0.62 -0.64
CA GLU A 98 11.19 0.60 -2.02
C GLU A 98 10.63 -0.57 -2.84
N ARG A 99 10.55 -1.75 -2.23
CA ARG A 99 9.95 -2.92 -2.87
C ARG A 99 8.48 -2.66 -3.22
N VAL A 100 7.71 -2.07 -2.31
CA VAL A 100 6.29 -1.75 -2.56
C VAL A 100 6.13 -0.65 -3.59
N ILE A 101 6.98 0.38 -3.57
CA ILE A 101 6.99 1.41 -4.63
C ILE A 101 7.23 0.79 -6.00
N GLY A 102 8.20 -0.11 -6.12
CA GLY A 102 8.43 -0.84 -7.35
C GLY A 102 7.22 -1.69 -7.77
N THR A 103 6.52 -2.28 -6.81
CA THR A 103 5.29 -3.05 -7.06
C THR A 103 4.14 -2.15 -7.53
N ILE A 104 3.93 -0.98 -6.90
CA ILE A 104 2.96 0.03 -7.35
C ILE A 104 3.23 0.42 -8.80
N ARG A 105 4.49 0.66 -9.18
CA ARG A 105 4.84 1.00 -10.56
C ARG A 105 4.50 -0.15 -11.51
N ARG A 106 5.13 -1.31 -11.30
CA ARG A 106 5.05 -2.46 -12.21
C ARG A 106 3.67 -3.07 -12.35
N GLU A 107 2.80 -2.93 -11.36
CA GLU A 107 1.48 -3.56 -11.36
C GLU A 107 0.34 -2.54 -11.51
N CYS A 108 0.61 -1.25 -11.47
CA CYS A 108 -0.44 -0.24 -11.54
C CYS A 108 -0.05 0.94 -12.42
N LEU A 109 0.90 1.76 -11.98
CA LEU A 109 1.14 3.07 -12.60
C LEU A 109 1.84 2.98 -13.97
N ASP A 110 2.54 1.89 -14.28
CA ASP A 110 3.19 1.71 -15.57
C ASP A 110 2.18 1.31 -16.68
N PHE A 111 0.97 0.89 -16.31
CA PHE A 111 -0.10 0.48 -17.25
C PHE A 111 -1.18 1.54 -17.46
N LEU A 112 -1.17 2.62 -16.66
CA LEU A 112 -2.22 3.63 -16.65
C LEU A 112 -1.60 4.99 -16.86
N ILE A 113 -2.25 5.84 -17.67
CA ILE A 113 -1.86 7.24 -17.84
C ILE A 113 -2.77 8.09 -16.95
N PRO A 114 -2.29 8.59 -15.80
CA PRO A 114 -3.13 9.40 -14.93
C PRO A 114 -3.48 10.74 -15.57
N ILE A 115 -4.69 11.23 -15.36
CA ILE A 115 -5.16 12.47 -15.99
C ILE A 115 -4.99 13.66 -15.04
N SER A 116 -5.10 13.41 -13.74
CA SER A 116 -5.01 14.42 -12.69
C SER A 116 -4.54 13.78 -11.38
N GLU A 117 -4.21 14.62 -10.40
CA GLU A 117 -3.94 14.18 -9.02
C GLU A 117 -5.09 13.33 -8.44
N ASN A 118 -6.34 13.73 -8.72
CA ASN A 118 -7.50 12.97 -8.26
C ASN A 118 -7.60 11.61 -8.95
N HIS A 119 -7.24 11.53 -10.23
CA HIS A 119 -7.20 10.26 -10.94
C HIS A 119 -6.16 9.31 -10.32
N VAL A 120 -4.96 9.80 -10.01
CA VAL A 120 -3.93 9.02 -9.28
C VAL A 120 -4.48 8.52 -7.94
N ARG A 121 -5.18 9.37 -7.18
CA ARG A 121 -5.79 9.00 -5.90
C ARG A 121 -6.82 7.88 -6.05
N MET A 122 -7.68 7.94 -7.06
CA MET A 122 -8.67 6.88 -7.33
C MET A 122 -8.01 5.56 -7.73
N ILE A 123 -7.06 5.61 -8.67
CA ILE A 123 -6.28 4.44 -9.12
C ILE A 123 -5.59 3.77 -7.93
N LEU A 124 -4.84 4.54 -7.14
CA LEU A 124 -4.11 3.98 -6.00
C LEU A 124 -5.04 3.52 -4.89
N GLY A 125 -6.19 4.17 -4.68
CA GLY A 125 -7.18 3.71 -3.71
C GLY A 125 -7.70 2.31 -4.03
N GLU A 126 -8.10 2.08 -5.28
CA GLU A 126 -8.56 0.77 -5.73
C GLU A 126 -7.43 -0.27 -5.69
N TRP A 127 -6.24 0.09 -6.18
CA TRP A 127 -5.09 -0.81 -6.20
C TRP A 127 -4.60 -1.19 -4.80
N ILE A 128 -4.59 -0.25 -3.84
CA ILE A 128 -4.17 -0.54 -2.46
C ILE A 128 -5.16 -1.47 -1.77
N SER A 129 -6.47 -1.30 -2.02
CA SER A 129 -7.46 -2.25 -1.53
C SER A 129 -7.17 -3.65 -2.05
N HIS A 130 -6.83 -3.78 -3.34
CA HIS A 130 -6.41 -5.04 -3.93
C HIS A 130 -5.11 -5.57 -3.31
N TYR A 131 -4.08 -4.72 -3.19
CA TYR A 131 -2.78 -5.07 -2.63
C TYR A 131 -2.88 -5.64 -1.21
N ASN A 132 -3.69 -5.02 -0.35
CA ASN A 132 -3.85 -5.41 1.05
C ASN A 132 -4.77 -6.63 1.21
N ARG A 133 -5.81 -6.79 0.39
CA ARG A 133 -6.90 -7.77 0.66
C ARG A 133 -7.10 -8.85 -0.41
N GLY A 134 -6.49 -8.73 -1.58
CA GLY A 134 -6.70 -9.65 -2.69
C GLY A 134 -5.43 -10.18 -3.34
N ARG A 135 -4.36 -9.39 -3.36
CA ARG A 135 -3.09 -9.74 -4.01
C ARG A 135 -2.28 -10.72 -3.16
N PRO A 136 -1.94 -11.93 -3.63
CA PRO A 136 -1.10 -12.87 -2.88
C PRO A 136 0.36 -12.38 -2.69
N HIS A 137 0.94 -12.67 -1.53
CA HIS A 137 2.32 -12.34 -1.16
C HIS A 137 3.07 -13.60 -0.73
N SER A 138 3.98 -14.07 -1.58
CA SER A 138 4.83 -15.24 -1.28
C SER A 138 5.70 -15.03 -0.03
N SER A 139 6.08 -13.79 0.29
CA SER A 139 6.84 -13.47 1.51
C SER A 139 6.07 -13.66 2.81
N LEU A 140 4.74 -13.80 2.74
CA LEU A 140 3.87 -14.06 3.89
C LEU A 140 3.46 -15.53 4.00
N GLY A 141 3.96 -16.41 3.11
CA GLY A 141 3.49 -17.79 2.99
C GLY A 141 2.08 -17.83 2.40
N PRO A 142 1.98 -18.07 1.08
CA PRO A 142 0.89 -17.62 0.17
C PRO A 142 -0.26 -16.80 0.80
N GLY A 143 0.08 -15.72 1.48
CA GLY A 143 -0.86 -14.94 2.30
C GLY A 143 -1.17 -13.58 1.70
N ILE A 144 -2.00 -12.81 2.39
CA ILE A 144 -2.31 -11.41 2.05
C ILE A 144 -2.09 -10.53 3.30
N PRO A 145 -1.76 -9.23 3.16
CA PRO A 145 -1.44 -8.37 4.29
C PRO A 145 -2.58 -8.20 5.30
N GLU A 146 -3.82 -8.13 4.80
CA GLU A 146 -5.04 -8.10 5.58
C GLU A 146 -5.87 -9.35 5.26
N PRO A 147 -5.54 -10.50 5.87
CA PRO A 147 -6.32 -11.72 5.69
C PRO A 147 -7.75 -11.53 6.23
N PRO A 148 -8.79 -12.06 5.57
CA PRO A 148 -10.11 -12.10 6.14
C PRO A 148 -10.12 -12.93 7.42
N GLU A 149 -11.05 -12.61 8.31
CA GLU A 149 -11.31 -13.39 9.52
C GLU A 149 -11.71 -14.83 9.15
N GLY A 150 -11.28 -15.81 9.97
CA GLY A 150 -11.62 -17.22 9.76
C GLY A 150 -10.66 -18.02 8.88
N LEU A 151 -9.44 -17.53 8.65
CA LEU A 151 -8.35 -18.34 8.07
C LEU A 151 -7.65 -19.20 9.15
N PRO A 152 -7.13 -20.40 8.80
CA PRO A 152 -7.22 -21.04 7.48
C PRO A 152 -8.62 -21.59 7.21
N VAL A 153 -9.08 -21.47 5.96
CA VAL A 153 -10.33 -22.12 5.53
C VAL A 153 -10.12 -23.62 5.53
N GLU A 154 -11.12 -24.39 5.97
CA GLU A 154 -11.08 -25.85 5.86
C GLU A 154 -10.81 -26.27 4.41
N LEU A 155 -9.77 -27.09 4.23
CA LEU A 155 -9.40 -27.60 2.92
C LEU A 155 -10.48 -28.58 2.46
N GLN A 156 -11.08 -28.30 1.29
CA GLN A 156 -12.02 -29.23 0.67
C GLN A 156 -11.33 -30.56 0.36
N SER A 157 -12.04 -31.66 0.61
CA SER A 157 -11.59 -33.02 0.28
C SER A 157 -11.30 -33.21 -1.22
N HIS A 158 -11.96 -32.43 -2.09
CA HIS A 158 -11.81 -32.49 -3.55
C HIS A 158 -11.43 -31.14 -4.17
N ARG A 159 -10.14 -30.77 -4.06
CA ARG A 159 -9.59 -29.48 -4.57
C ARG A 159 -9.67 -29.26 -6.08
N HIS A 160 -10.05 -30.29 -6.86
CA HIS A 160 -10.15 -30.22 -8.32
C HIS A 160 -11.59 -30.08 -8.82
N ARG A 161 -12.58 -29.98 -7.92
CA ARG A 161 -14.00 -29.76 -8.27
C ARG A 161 -14.59 -28.64 -7.44
N LEU A 162 -15.40 -27.81 -8.09
CA LEU A 162 -16.24 -26.85 -7.41
C LEU A 162 -17.40 -27.58 -6.72
N PRO A 163 -17.80 -27.18 -5.50
CA PRO A 163 -19.07 -27.61 -4.91
C PRO A 163 -20.22 -27.32 -5.88
N LYS A 164 -21.21 -28.22 -5.95
CA LYS A 164 -22.35 -28.05 -6.88
C LYS A 164 -23.16 -26.79 -6.59
N GLU A 165 -23.14 -26.36 -5.34
CA GLU A 165 -23.84 -25.19 -4.82
C GLU A 165 -22.95 -23.94 -4.82
N ALA A 166 -21.81 -23.95 -5.52
CA ALA A 166 -20.89 -22.82 -5.57
C ALA A 166 -20.48 -22.46 -7.00
N ARG A 167 -20.26 -21.16 -7.23
CA ARG A 167 -19.68 -20.62 -8.46
C ARG A 167 -18.47 -19.76 -8.17
N ILE A 168 -17.59 -19.61 -9.16
CA ILE A 168 -16.51 -18.63 -9.10
C ILE A 168 -17.08 -17.28 -9.52
N ALA A 169 -17.04 -16.30 -8.61
CA ALA A 169 -17.29 -14.90 -8.93
C ALA A 169 -15.97 -14.18 -9.20
N VAL A 170 -15.99 -13.35 -10.23
CA VAL A 170 -14.84 -12.56 -10.68
C VAL A 170 -15.14 -11.09 -10.41
N LYS A 171 -14.19 -10.40 -9.79
CA LYS A 171 -14.23 -8.96 -9.57
C LYS A 171 -13.08 -8.31 -10.34
N PRO A 172 -13.37 -7.49 -11.37
CA PRO A 172 -12.33 -6.73 -12.05
C PRO A 172 -11.80 -5.64 -11.13
N ILE A 173 -10.50 -5.37 -11.23
CA ILE A 173 -9.78 -4.33 -10.50
C ILE A 173 -9.07 -3.44 -11.53
N LEU A 174 -9.17 -2.12 -11.38
CA LEU A 174 -8.63 -1.12 -12.30
C LEU A 174 -9.09 -1.37 -13.75
N GLY A 175 -10.41 -1.57 -13.92
CA GLY A 175 -10.99 -1.84 -15.24
C GLY A 175 -10.60 -3.20 -15.83
N GLY A 176 -10.13 -4.14 -15.02
CA GLY A 176 -9.74 -5.50 -15.45
C GLY A 176 -8.23 -5.69 -15.65
N LEU A 177 -7.41 -4.72 -15.25
CA LEU A 177 -5.95 -4.91 -15.18
C LEU A 177 -5.61 -6.07 -14.22
N HIS A 178 -6.32 -6.17 -13.10
CA HIS A 178 -6.27 -7.33 -12.21
C HIS A 178 -7.66 -7.92 -12.02
N HIS A 179 -7.70 -9.15 -11.51
CA HIS A 179 -8.95 -9.84 -11.16
C HIS A 179 -8.82 -10.52 -9.80
N GLU A 180 -9.82 -10.32 -8.96
CA GLU A 180 -10.00 -11.07 -7.72
C GLU A 180 -11.06 -12.17 -7.95
N TYR A 181 -10.82 -13.34 -7.36
CA TYR A 181 -11.68 -14.50 -7.51
C TYR A 181 -12.18 -14.95 -6.14
N ARG A 182 -13.47 -15.27 -6.04
CA ARG A 182 -14.07 -15.84 -4.82
C ARG A 182 -15.08 -16.93 -5.15
N LEU A 183 -15.24 -17.87 -4.23
CA LEU A 183 -16.35 -18.83 -4.29
C LEU A 183 -17.59 -18.20 -3.67
N GLU A 184 -18.67 -18.13 -4.44
CA GLU A 184 -19.98 -17.71 -3.96
C GLU A 184 -20.91 -18.91 -3.91
N LYS A 185 -21.68 -19.05 -2.83
CA LYS A 185 -22.79 -20.00 -2.79
C LYS A 185 -23.88 -19.52 -3.75
N LEU A 186 -24.39 -20.43 -4.57
CA LEU A 186 -25.60 -20.18 -5.35
C LEU A 186 -26.75 -20.00 -4.35
N ALA A 187 -27.43 -18.86 -4.39
CA ALA A 187 -28.62 -18.65 -3.59
C ALA A 187 -29.66 -19.71 -3.98
N ALA A 188 -30.25 -20.37 -2.98
CA ALA A 188 -31.29 -21.37 -3.15
C ALA A 188 -32.57 -20.76 -3.76
#